data_AF-A0A9J6FEF6-F1
#
_entry.id   AF-A0A9J6FEF6-F1
#
_cell.length_a   1.000
_cell.length_b   1.000
_cell.length_c   1.000
_cell.angle_alpha   90.00
_cell.angle_beta   90.00
_cell.angle_gamma   90.00
#
_symmetry.space_group_name_H-M   'P 1'
#
loop_
_entity.id
_entity.type
_entity.pdbx_description
1 polymer ?
#
loop_
_entity_poly.entity_id
_entity_poly.type
_entity_poly.pdbx_seq_one_letter_code
_entity_poly.pdbx_strand_id
1 'polypeptide(L)'
;MCHGVSGAIAAGGSQVLTKDSVTVSVDAVVYYRVHNAAVSVANVENAHHSTRLLAQTTLRNILGTRNLHEILADREQISNAMQASTRAAADSVCFRLFC
;
A
#
# COMPACT_ATOMS: atom_id res chain seq x y z
N MET A 1 -1.55 17.11 1.97
CA MET A 1 -0.18 17.52 1.59
C MET A 1 0.74 17.01 2.70
N CYS A 2 1.57 16.01 2.43
CA CYS A 2 2.38 15.35 3.46
C CYS A 2 3.60 16.22 3.82
N HIS A 3 3.40 17.28 4.60
CA HIS A 3 4.50 18.04 5.18
C HIS A 3 5.16 17.22 6.31
N GLY A 4 6.44 16.90 6.15
CA GLY A 4 7.25 16.23 7.18
C GLY A 4 7.48 14.73 7.02
N VAL A 5 7.29 14.14 5.84
CA VAL A 5 7.66 12.73 5.59
C VAL A 5 9.18 12.54 5.62
N SER A 6 9.67 11.60 6.42
CA SER A 6 11.09 11.27 6.52
C SER A 6 11.55 10.33 5.39
N GLY A 7 10.62 9.57 4.82
CA GLY A 7 10.89 8.62 3.75
C GLY A 7 9.63 8.12 3.07
N ALA A 8 9.82 7.49 1.90
CA ALA A 8 8.77 6.85 1.12
C ALA A 8 9.26 5.47 0.64
N ILE A 9 8.36 4.50 0.68
CA ILE A 9 8.60 3.12 0.26
C ILE A 9 7.70 2.86 -0.94
N ALA A 10 8.29 2.59 -2.09
CA ALA A 10 7.53 2.03 -3.20
C ALA A 10 7.18 0.57 -2.86
N ALA A 11 5.88 0.26 -2.80
CA ALA A 11 5.41 -1.12 -2.75
C ALA A 11 5.64 -1.84 -4.10
N GLY A 12 5.88 -1.07 -5.16
CA GLY A 12 6.10 -1.56 -6.52
C GLY A 12 4.79 -1.98 -7.20
N GLY A 13 4.78 -1.87 -8.52
CA GLY A 13 3.62 -2.20 -9.34
C GLY A 13 3.21 -3.67 -9.18
N SER A 14 1.94 -3.90 -8.85
CA SER A 14 1.33 -5.23 -8.82
C SER A 14 0.34 -5.38 -9.96
N GLN A 15 0.43 -6.49 -10.68
CA GLN A 15 -0.56 -6.87 -11.68
C GLN A 15 -1.62 -7.75 -11.02
N VAL A 16 -2.87 -7.31 -11.07
CA VAL A 16 -4.01 -8.02 -10.47
C VAL A 16 -5.05 -8.30 -11.54
N LEU A 17 -5.55 -9.53 -11.55
CA LEU A 17 -6.72 -9.91 -12.32
C LEU A 17 -7.96 -9.61 -11.47
N THR A 18 -8.82 -8.72 -11.96
CA THR A 18 -10.08 -8.38 -11.30
C THR A 18 -11.13 -9.47 -11.53
N LYS A 19 -12.26 -9.37 -10.82
CA LYS A 19 -13.37 -10.33 -10.94
C LYS A 19 -13.94 -10.42 -12.35
N ASP A 20 -13.90 -9.34 -13.12
CA ASP A 20 -14.33 -9.28 -14.53
C ASP A 20 -13.27 -9.83 -15.51
N SER A 21 -12.24 -10.53 -15.02
CA SER A 21 -11.13 -11.04 -15.85
C SER A 21 -10.35 -9.94 -16.57
N VAL A 22 -10.30 -8.73 -15.99
CA VAL A 22 -9.50 -7.62 -16.52
C VAL A 22 -8.19 -7.51 -15.74
N THR A 23 -7.09 -7.44 -16.47
CA THR A 23 -5.76 -7.28 -15.89
C THR A 23 -5.48 -5.80 -15.64
N VAL A 24 -5.22 -5.43 -14.39
CA VAL A 24 -4.95 -4.04 -13.98
C VAL A 24 -3.60 -3.97 -13.29
N SER A 25 -2.81 -2.96 -13.63
CA SER A 25 -1.54 -2.66 -12.97
C SER A 25 -1.75 -1.53 -11.97
N VAL A 26 -1.39 -1.76 -10.71
CA VAL A 26 -1.60 -0.80 -9.62
C VAL A 26 -0.29 -0.55 -8.90
N ASP A 27 0.05 0.71 -8.67
CA ASP A 27 1.21 1.13 -7.90
C ASP A 27 0.78 1.73 -6.54
N ALA A 28 1.60 1.52 -5.51
CA ALA A 28 1.34 2.05 -4.19
C ALA A 28 2.63 2.57 -3.56
N VAL A 29 2.50 3.75 -2.94
CA VAL A 29 3.60 4.39 -2.21
C VAL A 29 3.21 4.54 -0.75
N VAL A 30 4.12 4.12 0.12
CA VAL A 30 3.97 4.14 1.57
C VAL A 30 4.85 5.23 2.14
N TYR A 31 4.24 6.21 2.81
CA TYR A 31 4.95 7.30 3.46
C TYR A 31 5.02 7.04 4.96
N TYR A 32 6.20 7.24 5.54
CA TYR A 32 6.40 7.10 6.98
C TYR A 32 7.20 8.28 7.53
N ARG A 33 7.06 8.47 8.85
CA ARG A 33 7.90 9.37 9.62
C ARG A 33 8.78 8.56 10.56
N VAL A 34 10.06 8.92 10.57
CA VAL A 34 11.03 8.36 11.50
C VAL A 34 11.04 9.23 12.75
N HIS A 35 10.69 8.64 13.90
CA HIS A 35 10.80 9.30 15.20
C HIS A 35 12.19 9.15 15.84
N ASN A 36 12.89 8.04 15.58
CA ASN A 36 14.18 7.76 16.19
C ASN A 36 15.11 7.03 15.21
N ALA A 37 16.20 7.68 14.78
CA ALA A 37 17.01 7.22 13.65
C ALA A 37 17.60 5.82 13.87
N ALA A 38 18.14 5.54 15.06
CA ALA A 38 18.80 4.26 15.36
C ALA A 38 17.84 3.06 15.31
N VAL A 39 16.64 3.23 15.87
CA VAL A 39 15.59 2.19 15.85
C VAL A 39 14.98 2.08 14.46
N SER A 40 14.89 3.19 13.73
CA SER A 40 14.33 3.19 12.40
C SER A 40 15.15 2.37 11.44
N VAL A 41 16.47 2.55 11.32
CA VAL A 41 17.23 1.84 10.28
C VAL A 41 17.09 0.31 10.42
N ALA A 42 17.18 -0.20 11.66
CA ALA A 42 17.05 -1.63 11.95
C ALA A 42 15.64 -2.19 11.69
N ASN A 43 14.58 -1.45 12.08
CA ASN A 43 13.20 -1.90 11.84
C ASN A 43 12.76 -1.68 10.39
N VAL A 44 13.23 -0.60 9.77
CA VAL A 44 12.82 -0.16 8.44
C VAL A 44 13.32 -1.11 7.37
N GLU A 45 14.51 -1.70 7.47
CA GLU A 45 15.01 -2.67 6.47
C GLU A 45 14.13 -3.94 6.40
N ASN A 46 13.78 -4.50 7.55
CA ASN A 46 12.90 -5.67 7.63
C ASN A 46 11.44 -5.33 7.30
N ALA A 47 10.97 -4.16 7.76
CA ALA A 47 9.66 -3.64 7.46
C ALA A 47 9.51 -3.29 5.97
N HIS A 48 10.52 -2.76 5.30
CA HIS A 48 10.46 -2.42 3.87
C HIS A 48 10.09 -3.65 3.04
N HIS A 49 10.77 -4.78 3.26
CA HIS A 49 10.51 -6.00 2.52
C HIS A 49 9.14 -6.59 2.86
N SER A 50 8.84 -6.72 4.15
CA SER A 50 7.58 -7.28 4.63
C SER A 50 6.38 -6.41 4.24
N THR A 51 6.44 -5.10 4.43
CA THR A 51 5.40 -4.14 4.02
C THR A 51 5.22 -4.12 2.51
N ARG A 52 6.28 -4.26 1.71
CA ARG A 52 6.16 -4.38 0.25
C ARG A 52 5.37 -5.62 -0.14
N LEU A 53 5.76 -6.79 0.37
CA LEU A 53 5.06 -8.07 0.12
C LEU A 53 3.61 -8.04 0.61
N LEU A 54 3.38 -7.49 1.81
CA LEU A 54 2.05 -7.31 2.37
C LEU A 54 1.21 -6.40 1.49
N ALA A 55 1.72 -5.24 1.09
CA ALA A 55 1.02 -4.31 0.20
C ALA A 55 0.61 -4.99 -1.12
N GLN A 56 1.53 -5.72 -1.77
CA GLN A 56 1.23 -6.46 -3.00
C GLN A 56 0.15 -7.53 -2.77
N THR A 57 0.24 -8.29 -1.68
CA THR A 57 -0.73 -9.35 -1.35
C THR A 57 -2.10 -8.77 -1.02
N THR A 58 -2.14 -7.69 -0.24
CA THR A 58 -3.37 -6.97 0.08
C THR A 58 -3.98 -6.35 -1.17
N LEU A 59 -3.16 -5.78 -2.07
CA LEU A 59 -3.62 -5.20 -3.35
C LEU A 59 -4.29 -6.29 -4.16
N ARG A 60 -3.65 -7.45 -4.29
CA ARG A 60 -4.21 -8.58 -5.01
C ARG A 60 -5.50 -9.11 -4.40
N ASN A 61 -5.60 -9.16 -3.07
CA ASN A 61 -6.81 -9.61 -2.37
C ASN A 61 -7.99 -8.63 -2.54
N ILE A 62 -7.76 -7.33 -2.34
CA ILE A 62 -8.82 -6.33 -2.43
C ILE A 62 -9.25 -6.13 -3.89
N LEU A 63 -8.30 -5.96 -4.80
CA LEU A 63 -8.60 -5.72 -6.22
C LEU A 63 -9.10 -6.99 -6.93
N GLY A 64 -8.64 -8.18 -6.53
CA GLY A 64 -9.09 -9.44 -7.12
C GLY A 64 -10.52 -9.84 -6.75
N THR A 65 -11.05 -9.30 -5.64
CA THR A 65 -12.43 -9.55 -5.20
C THR A 65 -13.43 -8.51 -5.72
N ARG A 66 -12.95 -7.47 -6.43
CA ARG A 66 -13.75 -6.35 -6.92
C ARG A 66 -13.75 -6.28 -8.45
N ASN A 67 -14.77 -5.61 -8.97
CA ASN A 67 -14.91 -5.33 -10.39
C ASN A 67 -14.06 -4.11 -10.78
N LEU A 68 -13.61 -4.04 -12.04
CA LEU A 68 -12.82 -2.87 -12.51
C LEU A 68 -13.58 -1.55 -12.32
N HIS A 69 -14.89 -1.56 -12.57
CA HIS A 69 -15.73 -0.37 -12.45
C HIS A 69 -15.82 0.13 -11.01
N GLU A 70 -15.97 -0.78 -10.04
CA GLU A 70 -15.90 -0.43 -8.61
C GLU A 70 -14.53 0.13 -8.25
N ILE A 71 -13.45 -0.44 -8.78
CA ILE A 71 -12.08 0.02 -8.48
C ILE A 71 -11.86 1.46 -8.95
N LEU A 72 -12.40 1.82 -10.12
CA LEU A 72 -12.32 3.17 -10.67
C LEU A 72 -13.21 4.16 -9.90
N ALA A 73 -14.41 3.75 -9.50
CA ALA A 73 -15.37 4.60 -8.79
C ALA A 73 -15.01 4.81 -7.30
N ASP A 74 -14.53 3.76 -6.62
CA ASP A 74 -14.28 3.70 -5.18
C ASP A 74 -12.77 3.69 -4.83
N ARG A 75 -11.94 4.34 -5.65
CA ARG A 75 -10.49 4.50 -5.41
C ARG A 75 -10.15 4.88 -3.96
N GLU A 76 -10.90 5.81 -3.39
CA GLU A 76 -10.68 6.30 -2.03
C GLU A 76 -11.02 5.23 -0.98
N GLN A 77 -12.14 4.53 -1.15
CA GLN A 77 -12.53 3.43 -0.29
C GLN A 77 -11.51 2.28 -0.32
N ILE A 78 -10.98 1.96 -1.49
CA ILE A 78 -9.93 0.95 -1.65
C ILE A 78 -8.67 1.40 -0.91
N SER A 79 -8.26 2.66 -1.09
CA SER A 79 -7.12 3.22 -0.37
C SER A 79 -7.31 3.16 1.15
N ASN A 80 -8.51 3.41 1.66
CA ASN A 80 -8.83 3.32 3.09
C ASN A 80 -8.85 1.87 3.59
N ALA A 81 -9.44 0.94 2.83
CA ALA A 81 -9.48 -0.49 3.17
C ALA A 81 -8.09 -1.13 3.15
N MET A 82 -7.26 -0.76 2.17
CA MET A 82 -5.83 -1.08 2.11
C MET A 82 -5.12 -0.62 3.38
N GLN A 83 -5.27 0.67 3.69
CA GLN A 83 -4.58 1.31 4.80
C GLN A 83 -5.00 0.67 6.14
N ALA A 84 -6.28 0.33 6.31
CA ALA A 84 -6.77 -0.42 7.46
C ALA A 84 -6.15 -1.82 7.57
N SER A 85 -6.03 -2.53 6.44
CA SER A 85 -5.45 -3.88 6.41
C SER A 85 -3.96 -3.89 6.75
N THR A 86 -3.20 -2.89 6.29
CA THR A 86 -1.75 -2.82 6.53
C THR A 86 -1.40 -2.19 7.89
N ARG A 87 -2.33 -1.45 8.52
CA ARG A 87 -2.11 -0.81 9.82
C ARG A 87 -1.75 -1.79 10.93
N ALA A 88 -2.25 -3.03 10.86
CA ALA A 88 -1.92 -4.08 11.82
C ALA A 88 -0.42 -4.47 11.80
N ALA A 89 0.27 -4.25 10.68
CA ALA A 89 1.69 -4.59 10.51
C ALA A 89 2.63 -3.40 10.73
N ALA A 90 2.13 -2.16 10.73
CA ALA A 90 2.97 -0.97 10.86
C ALA A 90 2.19 0.23 11.44
N ASP A 91 2.62 0.70 12.61
CA ASP A 91 1.95 1.69 13.46
C ASP A 91 1.95 3.13 12.89
N SER A 92 2.74 3.43 11.85
CA SER A 92 3.00 4.82 11.41
C SER A 92 3.18 4.99 9.89
N VAL A 93 2.33 4.36 9.08
CA VAL A 93 2.42 4.44 7.60
C VAL A 93 1.15 4.95 6.92
N CYS A 94 1.33 5.90 6.01
CA CYS A 94 0.29 6.42 5.13
C CYS A 94 0.45 5.80 3.74
N PHE A 95 -0.56 5.05 3.29
CA PHE A 95 -0.61 4.53 1.92
C PHE A 95 -1.31 5.53 1.00
N ARG A 96 -0.73 5.75 -0.19
CA ARG A 96 -1.37 6.44 -1.30
C ARG A 96 -1.37 5.55 -2.53
N LEU A 97 -2.55 5.34 -3.10
CA LEU A 97 -2.76 4.49 -4.26
C LEU A 97 -2.64 5.30 -5.57
N PHE A 98 -1.72 4.91 -6.45
CA PHE A 98 -1.60 5.41 -7.81
C PHE A 98 -1.93 4.26 -8.78
N CYS A 99 -3.10 4.33 -9.39
CA CYS A 99 -3.49 3.49 -10.53
C CYS A 99 -3.72 4.38 -11.75
#